data_AF-A0A1Y4IBX3-F1
#
_entry.id   AF-A0A1Y4IBX3-F1
#
_cell.length_a   1.000
_cell.length_b   1.000
_cell.length_c   1.000
_cell.angle_alpha   90.00
_cell.angle_beta   90.00
_cell.angle_gamma   90.00
#
_symmetry.space_group_name_H-M   'P 1'
#
loop_
_entity.id
_entity.type
_entity.pdbx_description
1 polymer ?
#
loop_
_entity_poly.entity_id
_entity_poly.type
_entity_poly.pdbx_seq_one_letter_code
_entity_poly.pdbx_strand_id
1 'polypeptide(L)'
;MYAADRLAREEFRKNRRAETVRLQRARRTFFFFLALTLIVVFGIGFGFGTLMTRAEEPEKAPAYKYYSNIEIKSGDTLWDIADTYMDGEYYKTRSDYISEVMEINGLSSDTLISGESLIVPYYSMIQQ
;
A
#
# COMPACT_ATOMS: atom_id res chain seq x y z
N MET A 1 -72.44 35.95 -18.96
CA MET A 1 -71.29 36.64 -18.33
C MET A 1 -70.66 35.84 -17.19
N TYR A 2 -71.43 35.28 -16.24
CA TYR A 2 -70.91 34.47 -15.11
C TYR A 2 -70.18 33.17 -15.48
N ALA A 3 -70.61 32.48 -16.53
CA ALA A 3 -70.02 31.20 -16.93
C ALA A 3 -68.57 31.35 -17.43
N ALA A 4 -68.28 32.41 -18.20
CA ALA A 4 -66.95 32.67 -18.75
C ALA A 4 -65.93 33.03 -17.66
N ASP A 5 -66.33 33.81 -16.66
CA ASP A 5 -65.46 34.17 -15.53
C ASP A 5 -65.16 32.96 -14.62
N ARG A 6 -66.10 32.03 -14.45
CA ARG A 6 -65.84 30.76 -13.75
C ARG A 6 -64.82 29.89 -14.46
N LEU A 7 -64.96 29.73 -15.78
CA LEU A 7 -64.02 28.93 -16.59
C LEU A 7 -62.62 29.54 -16.55
N ALA A 8 -62.49 30.86 -16.70
CA ALA A 8 -61.20 31.55 -16.62
C ALA A 8 -60.53 31.35 -15.25
N ARG A 9 -61.30 31.41 -14.15
CA ARG A 9 -60.78 31.18 -12.79
C ARG A 9 -60.36 29.72 -12.57
N GLU A 10 -61.08 28.75 -13.13
CA GLU A 10 -60.74 27.33 -13.03
C GLU A 10 -59.50 26.98 -13.85
N GLU A 11 -59.37 27.50 -15.06
CA GLU A 11 -58.17 27.36 -15.90
C GLU A 11 -56.95 28.01 -15.23
N PHE A 12 -57.10 29.21 -14.67
CA PHE A 12 -56.01 29.87 -13.94
C PHE A 12 -55.56 29.04 -12.72
N ARG A 13 -56.50 28.47 -11.97
CA ARG A 13 -56.20 27.57 -10.83
C ARG A 13 -55.54 26.27 -11.27
N LYS A 14 -55.94 25.70 -12.41
CA LYS A 14 -55.35 24.47 -12.98
C LYS A 14 -53.93 24.72 -13.49
N ASN A 15 -53.72 25.83 -14.19
CA ASN A 15 -52.40 26.22 -14.72
C ASN A 15 -51.41 26.51 -13.60
N ARG A 16 -51.82 27.25 -12.55
CA ARG A 16 -50.97 27.49 -11.37
C ARG A 16 -50.62 26.20 -10.62
N ARG A 17 -51.56 25.28 -10.46
CA ARG A 17 -51.30 23.96 -9.84
C ARG A 17 -50.34 23.13 -10.69
N ALA A 18 -50.55 23.08 -12.01
CA ALA A 18 -49.66 22.36 -12.92
C ALA A 18 -48.22 22.93 -12.91
N GLU A 19 -48.08 24.26 -12.84
CA GLU A 19 -46.79 24.94 -12.75
C GLU A 19 -46.07 24.63 -11.43
N THR A 20 -46.76 24.73 -10.28
CA THR A 20 -46.16 24.39 -8.97
C THR A 20 -45.73 22.92 -8.87
N VAL A 21 -46.50 21.99 -9.44
CA VAL A 21 -46.16 20.57 -9.45
C VAL A 21 -45.01 20.26 -10.41
N ARG A 22 -44.91 20.98 -11.55
CA ARG A 22 -43.76 20.87 -12.47
C ARG A 22 -42.47 21.35 -11.82
N LEU A 23 -42.52 22.49 -11.12
CA LEU A 23 -41.37 23.03 -10.38
C LEU A 23 -40.97 22.11 -9.22
N GLN A 24 -41.93 21.56 -8.47
CA GLN A 24 -41.64 20.60 -7.40
C GLN A 24 -41.04 19.29 -7.94
N ARG A 25 -41.55 18.76 -9.06
CA ARG A 25 -40.96 17.58 -9.73
C ARG A 25 -39.57 17.88 -10.24
N ALA A 26 -39.36 19.01 -10.90
CA ALA A 26 -38.05 19.44 -11.39
C ALA A 26 -37.04 19.63 -10.25
N ARG A 27 -37.48 20.19 -9.11
CA ARG A 27 -36.66 20.37 -7.92
C ARG A 27 -36.32 19.03 -7.27
N ARG A 28 -37.28 18.10 -7.19
CA ARG A 28 -37.06 16.74 -6.67
C ARG A 28 -36.12 15.93 -7.55
N THR A 29 -36.28 15.99 -8.88
CA THR A 29 -35.37 15.34 -9.82
C THR A 29 -33.99 15.99 -9.79
N PHE A 30 -33.90 17.31 -9.68
CA PHE A 30 -32.64 18.03 -9.55
C PHE A 30 -31.89 17.62 -8.28
N PHE A 31 -32.55 17.60 -7.12
CA PHE A 31 -31.93 17.12 -5.88
C PHE A 31 -31.54 15.65 -5.94
N PHE A 32 -32.32 14.81 -6.61
CA PHE A 32 -31.97 13.40 -6.83
C PHE A 32 -30.71 13.25 -7.70
N PHE A 33 -30.63 13.95 -8.83
CA PHE A 33 -29.44 13.92 -9.69
C PHE A 33 -28.22 14.53 -8.98
N LEU A 34 -28.38 15.63 -8.24
CA LEU A 34 -27.31 16.23 -7.44
C LEU A 34 -26.75 15.25 -6.40
N ALA A 35 -27.63 14.56 -5.66
CA ALA A 35 -27.22 13.55 -4.68
C ALA A 35 -26.52 12.35 -5.35
N LEU A 36 -27.04 11.88 -6.50
CA LEU A 36 -26.41 10.80 -7.27
C LEU A 36 -25.01 11.18 -7.75
N THR A 37 -24.84 12.40 -8.29
CA THR A 37 -23.52 12.89 -8.73
C THR A 37 -22.53 12.95 -7.58
N LEU A 38 -22.94 13.43 -6.40
CA LEU A 38 -22.08 13.45 -5.21
C LEU A 38 -21.67 12.03 -4.80
N ILE A 39 -22.62 11.08 -4.75
CA ILE A 39 -22.32 9.67 -4.40
C ILE A 39 -21.30 9.06 -5.36
N VAL A 40 -21.44 9.32 -6.67
CA VAL A 40 -20.51 8.80 -7.69
C VAL A 40 -19.11 9.43 -7.53
N VAL A 41 -19.02 10.75 -7.30
CA VAL A 41 -17.73 11.44 -7.09
C VAL A 41 -17.03 10.90 -5.83
N PHE A 42 -17.76 10.74 -4.72
CA PHE A 42 -17.19 10.18 -3.49
C PHE A 42 -16.84 8.69 -3.64
N GLY A 43 -17.68 7.89 -4.30
CA GLY A 43 -17.42 6.46 -4.52
C GLY A 43 -16.19 6.20 -5.39
N ILE A 44 -16.00 6.98 -6.46
CA ILE A 44 -14.82 6.87 -7.32
C ILE A 44 -13.56 7.35 -6.59
N GLY A 45 -13.65 8.45 -5.83
CA GLY A 45 -12.52 8.99 -5.06
C GLY A 45 -12.00 8.01 -4.00
N PHE A 46 -12.90 7.33 -3.27
CA PHE A 46 -12.51 6.33 -2.28
C PHE A 46 -12.04 5.00 -2.92
N GLY A 47 -12.62 4.59 -4.06
CA GLY A 47 -12.26 3.35 -4.74
C GLY A 47 -10.92 3.41 -5.48
N PHE A 48 -10.54 4.56 -6.02
CA PHE A 48 -9.26 4.73 -6.72
C PHE A 48 -8.09 5.07 -5.78
N GLY A 49 -8.36 5.74 -4.65
CA GLY A 49 -7.32 6.12 -3.69
C GLY A 49 -6.60 4.93 -3.06
N THR A 50 -7.27 3.78 -2.92
CA THR A 50 -6.68 2.55 -2.35
C THR A 50 -5.87 1.72 -3.35
N LEU A 51 -6.09 1.90 -4.66
CA LEU A 51 -5.32 1.23 -5.70
C LEU A 51 -4.03 1.97 -6.06
N MET A 52 -3.98 3.30 -5.83
CA MET A 52 -2.82 4.15 -6.14
C MET A 52 -1.80 4.30 -5.00
N THR A 53 -2.00 3.67 -3.84
CA THR A 53 -1.06 3.73 -2.70
C THR A 53 0.00 2.63 -2.68
N ARG A 54 0.23 1.93 -3.80
CA ARG A 54 1.50 1.23 -3.99
C ARG A 54 2.55 2.25 -4.37
N ALA A 55 3.03 2.99 -3.36
CA ALA A 55 4.29 3.69 -3.46
C ALA A 55 5.35 2.60 -3.66
N GLU A 56 5.67 2.31 -4.92
CA GLU A 56 6.94 1.67 -5.26
C GLU A 56 8.00 2.69 -4.84
N GLU A 57 8.57 2.47 -3.65
CA GLU A 57 9.89 3.00 -3.33
C GLU A 57 10.79 2.73 -4.55
N PRO A 58 11.62 3.70 -4.97
CA PRO A 58 12.41 3.57 -6.19
C PRO A 58 13.09 2.21 -6.16
N GLU A 59 12.75 1.34 -7.13
CA GLU A 59 13.22 -0.04 -7.21
C GLU A 59 14.75 -0.04 -7.08
N LYS A 60 15.26 -0.21 -5.86
CA LYS A 60 16.56 -0.82 -5.69
C LYS A 60 16.38 -2.20 -6.31
N ALA A 61 17.16 -2.49 -7.36
CA ALA A 61 17.15 -3.81 -7.98
C ALA A 61 17.15 -4.87 -6.86
N PRO A 62 16.26 -5.87 -6.89
CA PRO A 62 16.09 -6.78 -5.77
C PRO A 62 17.43 -7.46 -5.49
N ALA A 63 18.04 -7.20 -4.33
CA ALA A 63 19.20 -7.96 -3.91
C ALA A 63 18.71 -9.32 -3.42
N TYR A 64 19.36 -10.37 -3.93
CA TYR A 64 19.06 -11.75 -3.60
C TYR A 64 20.00 -12.22 -2.49
N LYS A 65 19.47 -13.01 -1.57
CA LYS A 65 20.23 -13.60 -0.47
C LYS A 65 20.94 -14.86 -0.95
N TYR A 66 22.24 -14.92 -0.71
CA TYR A 66 23.11 -16.03 -1.03
C TYR A 66 23.92 -16.48 0.19
N TYR A 67 24.57 -17.64 0.06
CA TYR A 67 25.43 -18.21 1.08
C TYR A 67 26.80 -18.48 0.49
N SER A 68 27.83 -17.98 1.18
CA SER A 68 29.22 -18.24 0.83
C SER A 68 29.85 -19.13 1.89
N ASN A 69 30.77 -20.01 1.49
CA ASN A 69 31.59 -20.76 2.43
C ASN A 69 32.97 -20.09 2.53
N ILE A 70 33.35 -19.68 3.75
CA ILE A 70 34.63 -19.05 4.04
C ILE A 70 35.46 -19.93 4.99
N GLU A 71 36.78 -19.86 4.88
CA GLU A 71 37.69 -20.54 5.80
C GLU A 71 37.96 -19.66 7.02
N ILE A 72 37.79 -20.21 8.22
CA ILE A 72 38.06 -19.54 9.49
C ILE A 72 39.57 -19.45 9.69
N LYS A 73 40.09 -18.23 9.91
CA LYS A 73 41.50 -18.00 10.22
C LYS A 73 41.74 -17.92 11.72
N SER A 74 43.00 -18.13 12.10
CA SER A 74 43.41 -18.03 13.50
C SER A 74 43.20 -16.60 14.01
N GLY A 75 42.39 -16.46 15.07
CA GLY A 75 42.04 -15.18 15.68
C GLY A 75 40.76 -14.55 15.14
N ASP A 76 40.10 -15.12 14.14
CA ASP A 76 38.82 -14.62 13.66
C ASP A 76 37.75 -14.78 14.76
N THR A 77 36.88 -13.77 14.86
CA THR A 77 35.68 -13.81 15.69
C THR A 77 34.44 -13.65 14.83
N LEU A 78 33.29 -14.13 15.33
CA LEU A 78 32.00 -13.87 14.67
C LEU A 78 31.71 -12.36 14.50
N TRP A 79 32.29 -11.52 15.37
CA TRP A 79 32.20 -10.07 15.27
C TRP A 79 32.98 -9.51 14.08
N ASP A 80 34.22 -9.95 13.88
CA ASP A 80 35.04 -9.51 12.73
C ASP A 80 34.44 -10.00 11.41
N ILE A 81 33.86 -11.21 11.42
CA ILE A 81 33.14 -11.77 10.27
C ILE A 81 31.88 -10.94 9.98
N ALA A 82 31.10 -10.59 11.01
CA ALA A 82 29.95 -9.70 10.83
C ALA A 82 30.36 -8.34 10.27
N ASP A 83 31.48 -7.77 10.73
CA ASP A 83 31.98 -6.50 10.19
C ASP A 83 32.38 -6.59 8.71
N THR A 84 32.75 -7.77 8.23
CA THR A 84 33.18 -7.99 6.85
C THR A 84 32.02 -8.33 5.92
N TYR A 85 31.07 -9.16 6.36
CA TYR A 85 30.07 -9.78 5.49
C TYR A 85 28.63 -9.30 5.73
N MET A 86 28.34 -8.64 6.86
CA MET A 86 27.00 -8.15 7.15
C MET A 86 26.60 -7.03 6.19
N ASP A 87 25.41 -7.15 5.61
CA ASP A 87 24.80 -6.07 4.85
C ASP A 87 23.94 -5.19 5.76
N GLY A 88 24.34 -3.93 5.95
CA GLY A 88 23.64 -2.96 6.80
C GLY A 88 22.25 -2.55 6.28
N GLU A 89 21.91 -2.84 5.02
CA GLU A 89 20.54 -2.64 4.52
C GLU A 89 19.59 -3.76 4.98
N TYR A 90 20.10 -4.97 5.20
CA TYR A 90 19.30 -6.16 5.54
C TYR A 90 19.36 -6.57 7.00
N TYR A 91 20.40 -6.16 7.73
CA TYR A 91 20.55 -6.44 9.16
C TYR A 91 20.61 -5.15 9.97
N LYS A 92 19.83 -5.10 11.05
CA LYS A 92 19.80 -3.92 11.95
C LYS A 92 20.99 -3.90 12.89
N THR A 93 21.44 -5.07 13.33
CA THR A 93 22.54 -5.21 14.28
C THR A 93 23.45 -6.38 13.89
N ARG A 94 24.72 -6.32 14.32
CA ARG A 94 25.66 -7.44 14.20
C ARG A 94 25.13 -8.70 14.88
N SER A 95 24.45 -8.55 16.01
CA SER A 95 23.88 -9.67 16.76
C SER A 95 22.84 -10.43 15.95
N ASP A 96 22.02 -9.73 15.15
CA ASP A 96 21.04 -10.38 14.26
C ASP A 96 21.75 -11.23 13.20
N TYR A 97 22.80 -10.67 12.58
CA TYR A 97 23.62 -11.37 11.59
C TYR A 97 24.35 -12.58 12.18
N ILE A 98 25.00 -12.40 13.33
CA ILE A 98 25.74 -13.45 14.03
C ILE A 98 24.79 -14.60 14.41
N SER A 99 23.59 -14.27 14.90
CA SER A 99 22.60 -15.28 15.28
C SER A 99 22.22 -16.17 14.10
N GLU A 100 22.03 -15.57 12.91
CA GLU A 100 21.74 -16.33 11.69
C GLU A 100 22.94 -17.18 11.25
N VAL A 101 24.16 -16.63 11.27
CA VAL A 101 25.38 -17.39 10.97
C VAL A 101 25.51 -18.61 11.89
N MET A 102 25.25 -18.43 13.19
CA MET A 102 25.29 -19.53 14.15
C MET A 102 24.22 -20.58 13.86
N GLU A 103 22.99 -20.17 13.52
CA GLU A 103 21.89 -21.07 13.18
C GLU A 103 22.22 -21.92 11.93
N ILE A 104 22.71 -21.29 10.85
CA ILE A 104 23.03 -21.98 9.59
C ILE A 104 24.15 -23.01 9.78
N ASN A 105 25.13 -22.69 10.62
CA ASN A 105 26.28 -23.56 10.87
C ASN A 105 26.06 -24.51 12.06
N GLY A 106 24.91 -24.47 12.73
CA GLY A 106 24.62 -25.30 13.91
C GLY A 106 25.55 -25.02 15.09
N LEU A 107 26.08 -23.79 15.21
CA LEU A 107 26.98 -23.41 16.28
C LEU A 107 26.21 -23.20 17.58
N SER A 108 26.65 -23.89 18.64
CA SER A 108 26.09 -23.74 19.99
C SER A 108 26.81 -22.68 20.84
N SER A 109 27.94 -22.16 20.36
CA SER A 109 28.74 -21.12 21.01
C SER A 109 29.40 -20.22 19.96
N ASP A 110 29.94 -19.09 20.40
CA ASP A 110 30.67 -18.12 19.57
C ASP A 110 32.13 -18.51 19.29
N THR A 111 32.55 -19.70 19.73
CA THR A 111 33.91 -20.21 19.52
C THR A 111 34.06 -20.74 18.10
N LEU A 112 35.06 -20.21 17.39
CA LEU A 112 35.41 -20.61 16.03
C LEU A 112 36.69 -21.45 16.02
N ILE A 113 36.75 -22.44 15.13
CA ILE A 113 37.90 -23.35 14.99
C ILE A 113 38.63 -22.98 13.69
N SER A 114 39.91 -22.58 13.81
CA SER A 114 40.72 -22.23 12.64
C SER A 114 40.89 -23.43 11.70
N GLY A 115 40.80 -23.15 10.40
CA GLY A 115 40.88 -24.15 9.33
C GLY A 115 39.55 -24.81 8.99
N GLU A 116 38.49 -24.57 9.77
CA GLU A 116 37.15 -25.02 9.43
C GLU A 116 36.44 -24.04 8.49
N SER A 117 35.39 -24.54 7.86
CA SER A 117 34.51 -23.79 6.97
C SER A 117 33.36 -23.15 7.75
N LEU A 118 32.99 -21.94 7.38
CA LEU A 118 31.84 -21.21 7.92
C LEU A 118 30.96 -20.71 6.78
N ILE A 119 29.68 -21.03 6.84
CA ILE A 119 28.68 -20.54 5.89
C ILE A 119 28.20 -19.16 6.34
N VAL A 120 28.34 -18.15 5.49
CA VAL A 120 27.93 -16.77 5.78
C VAL A 120 26.90 -16.28 4.77
N PRO A 121 25.77 -15.67 5.21
CA PRO A 121 24.81 -15.05 4.31
C PRO A 121 25.36 -13.73 3.76
N TYR A 122 25.10 -13.44 2.49
CA TYR A 122 25.40 -12.16 1.85
C TYR A 122 24.32 -11.81 0.81
N TYR A 123 24.25 -10.54 0.41
CA TYR A 123 23.28 -10.06 -0.58
C TYR A 123 23.98 -9.60 -1.86
N SER A 124 23.40 -9.93 -3.01
CA SER A 124 23.91 -9.56 -4.33
C SER A 124 22.77 -9.15 -5.27
N MET A 125 22.98 -8.08 -6.03
CA MET A 125 22.06 -7.66 -7.11
C MET A 125 22.17 -8.56 -8.35
N ILE A 126 23.24 -9.34 -8.47
CA ILE A 126 23.42 -10.31 -9.55
C ILE A 126 22.79 -11.63 -9.12
N GLN A 127 21.87 -12.12 -9.95
CA GLN A 127 21.29 -13.43 -9.77
C GLN A 127 22.26 -14.51 -10.27
N GLN A 128 22.84 -15.29 -9.35
CA GLN A 128 23.71 -16.44 -9.64
C GLN A 128 22.92 -17.74 -9.78
#